data_AF-A0A1Q5KB16-F1
#
_entry.id   AF-A0A1Q5KB16-F1
#
_cell.length_a   1.000
_cell.length_b   1.000
_cell.length_c   1.000
_cell.angle_alpha   90.00
_cell.angle_beta   90.00
_cell.angle_gamma   90.00
#
_symmetry.space_group_name_H-M   'P 1'
#
loop_
_entity.id
_entity.type
_entity.pdbx_description
1 polymer ?
#
loop_
_entity_poly.entity_id
_entity_poly.type
_entity_poly.pdbx_seq_one_letter_code
_entity_poly.pdbx_strand_id
1 'polypeptide(L)'
;MLVVIVAGWLIRDVDAIGFGQLWRNWSGLYDIHIQSVPTTSATDLVLFVVYVAVTVAALRTASAASALVVAGVVTLTVRLPGLWTIGSRRMEAVYSDELRSRALICAFVAVAAAAAMIIAAGAGRRPPVDSYERTPTGPGPGTGVLTFLALSAAGAVLIAWEIRQIVRDPEFFPDWYVGGDRVAQYLTGPPPGWATVMLALLCVFAGISAAARARHARPFGLVAAAVLLPGGVFGVVRIVHYDMLEHFADLSTELQLSLLSSFFQVFAALAALIALALPGPVRAPGQDPWSGSGPGWGPAPATPPPYPGQRPGYGYPQGGGGFGPPPPPSQPPPGW
;
A
#
# COMPACT_ATOMS: atom_id res chain seq x y z
N MET A 1 5.09 19.42 -3.35
CA MET A 1 4.15 20.22 -2.53
C MET A 1 3.65 19.47 -1.30
N LEU A 2 2.98 18.32 -1.44
CA LEU A 2 2.43 17.56 -0.30
C LEU A 2 3.47 17.25 0.79
N VAL A 3 4.69 16.85 0.40
CA VAL A 3 5.83 16.66 1.32
C VAL A 3 6.07 17.90 2.18
N VAL A 4 6.08 19.09 1.57
CA VAL A 4 6.37 20.37 2.24
C VAL A 4 5.25 20.74 3.20
N ILE A 5 3.98 20.53 2.81
CA ILE A 5 2.83 20.79 3.68
C ILE A 5 2.93 19.94 4.93
N VAL A 6 3.12 18.62 4.78
CA VAL A 6 3.20 17.70 5.93
C VAL A 6 4.42 17.99 6.79
N ALA A 7 5.58 18.25 6.18
CA ALA A 7 6.79 18.63 6.91
C ALA A 7 6.58 19.90 7.75
N GLY A 8 5.91 20.92 7.20
CA GLY A 8 5.63 22.16 7.91
C GLY A 8 4.79 21.95 9.17
N TRP A 9 3.77 21.08 9.10
CA TRP A 9 2.96 20.72 10.27
C TRP A 9 3.74 19.88 11.30
N LEU A 10 4.57 18.93 10.85
CA LEU A 10 5.40 18.12 11.74
C LEU A 10 6.45 18.98 12.46
N ILE A 11 7.15 19.86 11.73
CA ILE A 11 8.15 20.78 12.31
C ILE A 11 7.48 21.69 13.34
N ARG A 12 6.33 22.27 13.00
CA ARG A 12 5.54 23.09 13.94
C ARG A 12 5.25 22.35 15.24
N ASP A 13 4.74 21.12 15.17
CA ASP A 13 4.39 20.37 16.38
C ASP A 13 5.65 19.99 17.19
N VAL A 14 6.75 19.65 16.52
CA VAL A 14 8.04 19.39 17.18
C VAL A 14 8.57 20.64 17.87
N ASP A 15 8.49 21.82 17.24
CA ASP A 15 8.91 23.08 17.83
C ASP A 15 8.01 23.51 19.00
N ALA A 16 6.72 23.16 18.96
CA ALA A 16 5.74 23.55 19.97
C ALA A 16 5.84 22.71 21.26
N ILE A 17 6.04 21.39 21.15
CA ILE A 17 6.00 20.49 22.33
C ILE A 17 7.19 19.52 22.44
N GLY A 18 8.11 19.52 21.47
CA GLY A 18 9.23 18.59 21.41
C GLY A 18 8.84 17.22 20.86
N PHE A 19 9.78 16.57 20.17
CA PHE A 19 9.55 15.27 19.52
C PHE A 19 9.18 14.15 20.51
N GLY A 20 9.81 14.12 21.70
CA GLY A 20 9.51 13.10 22.71
C GLY A 20 8.07 13.18 23.22
N GLN A 21 7.56 14.39 23.44
CA GLN A 21 6.19 14.60 23.87
C GLN A 21 5.20 14.31 22.74
N LEU A 22 5.53 14.70 21.50
CA LEU A 22 4.75 14.38 20.31
C LEU A 22 4.61 12.87 20.11
N TRP A 23 5.71 12.11 20.29
CA TRP A 23 5.71 10.66 20.22
C TRP A 23 4.83 10.03 21.29
N ARG A 24 4.92 10.50 22.55
CA ARG A 24 4.04 10.06 23.64
C ARG A 24 2.58 10.36 23.32
N ASN A 25 2.28 11.54 22.81
CA ASN A 25 0.94 11.92 22.40
C ASN A 25 0.40 11.02 21.26
N TRP A 26 1.19 10.73 20.22
CA TRP A 26 0.80 9.79 19.17
C TRP A 26 0.58 8.37 19.68
N SER A 27 1.31 7.97 20.72
CA SER A 27 1.09 6.69 21.39
C SER A 27 -0.14 6.67 22.32
N GLY A 28 -0.88 7.78 22.44
CA GLY A 28 -2.01 7.89 23.37
C GLY A 28 -1.61 8.01 24.84
N LEU A 29 -0.31 8.26 25.10
CA LEU A 29 0.23 8.55 26.43
C LEU A 29 0.11 10.06 26.67
N TYR A 30 -1.12 10.52 26.89
CA TYR A 30 -1.42 11.93 27.07
C TYR A 30 -0.83 12.45 28.39
N ASP A 31 -0.26 13.65 28.32
CA ASP A 31 0.22 14.38 29.49
C ASP A 31 -0.67 15.60 29.67
N ILE A 32 -1.18 15.76 30.89
CA ILE A 32 -2.11 16.83 31.25
C ILE A 32 -1.42 18.22 31.28
N HIS A 33 -0.08 18.27 31.24
CA HIS A 33 0.69 19.52 31.33
C HIS A 33 1.10 20.10 29.98
N ILE A 34 0.58 19.59 28.86
CA ILE A 34 0.96 20.06 27.53
C ILE A 34 0.40 21.48 27.30
N GLN A 35 1.29 22.45 27.06
CA GLN A 35 0.91 23.84 26.82
C GLN A 35 0.34 24.11 25.42
N SER A 36 0.48 23.19 24.47
CA SER A 36 -0.01 23.34 23.10
C SER A 36 -0.47 22.01 22.52
N VAL A 37 -1.72 21.93 22.08
CA VAL A 37 -2.28 20.70 21.52
C VAL A 37 -1.65 20.43 20.14
N PRO A 38 -1.05 19.24 19.91
CA PRO A 38 -0.46 18.90 18.63
C PRO A 38 -1.52 18.80 17.54
N THR A 39 -1.15 19.26 16.35
CA THR A 39 -2.05 19.34 15.18
C THR A 39 -1.97 18.10 14.28
N THR A 40 -0.90 17.32 14.42
CA THR A 40 -0.57 16.14 13.62
C THR A 40 -0.71 14.85 14.39
N SER A 41 -0.93 13.79 13.64
CA SER A 41 -1.01 12.42 14.08
C SER A 41 0.16 11.58 13.55
N ALA A 42 0.29 10.36 14.08
CA ALA A 42 1.15 9.32 13.51
C ALA A 42 1.00 9.14 11.99
N THR A 43 -0.22 9.28 11.48
CA THR A 43 -0.53 9.15 10.05
C THR A 43 0.20 10.21 9.22
N ASP A 44 0.40 11.42 9.76
CA ASP A 44 1.13 12.49 9.07
C ASP A 44 2.60 12.13 8.87
N LEU A 45 3.24 11.49 9.85
CA LEU A 45 4.59 10.97 9.70
C LEU A 45 4.67 9.91 8.58
N VAL A 46 3.70 9.01 8.50
CA VAL A 46 3.64 8.02 7.41
C VAL A 46 3.40 8.69 6.07
N LEU A 47 2.47 9.65 5.99
CA LEU A 47 2.20 10.39 4.76
C LEU A 47 3.46 11.11 4.27
N PHE A 48 4.24 11.70 5.16
CA PHE A 48 5.52 12.31 4.81
C PHE A 48 6.44 11.29 4.12
N VAL A 49 6.64 10.12 4.72
CA VAL A 49 7.48 9.04 4.14
C VAL A 49 6.93 8.56 2.80
N VAL A 50 5.62 8.32 2.71
CA VAL A 50 4.96 7.87 1.47
C VAL A 50 5.13 8.91 0.37
N TYR A 51 4.90 10.20 0.64
CA TYR A 51 5.06 11.24 -0.35
C TYR A 51 6.51 11.39 -0.83
N VAL A 52 7.49 11.26 0.08
CA VAL A 52 8.91 11.26 -0.30
C VAL A 52 9.22 10.06 -1.20
N ALA A 53 8.80 8.85 -0.81
CA ALA A 53 9.03 7.64 -1.57
C ALA A 53 8.37 7.68 -2.96
N VAL A 54 7.14 8.17 -3.05
CA VAL A 54 6.40 8.32 -4.31
C VAL A 54 7.04 9.38 -5.20
N THR A 55 7.52 10.49 -4.63
CA THR A 55 8.27 11.52 -5.37
C THR A 55 9.55 10.91 -5.96
N VAL A 56 10.33 10.19 -5.16
CA VAL A 56 11.55 9.51 -5.63
C VAL A 56 11.23 8.48 -6.71
N ALA A 57 10.17 7.68 -6.55
CA ALA A 57 9.74 6.69 -7.53
C ALA A 57 9.30 7.34 -8.85
N ALA A 58 8.55 8.45 -8.78
CA ALA A 58 8.13 9.22 -9.95
C ALA A 58 9.30 9.82 -10.72
N LEU A 59 10.37 10.24 -10.03
CA LEU A 59 11.58 10.77 -10.66
C LEU A 59 12.46 9.68 -11.28
N ARG A 60 12.41 8.45 -10.74
CA ARG A 60 13.32 7.36 -11.14
C ARG A 60 12.72 6.37 -12.12
N THR A 61 11.41 6.32 -12.31
CA THR A 61 10.77 5.22 -13.04
C THR A 61 9.62 5.71 -13.92
N ALA A 62 9.66 5.34 -15.21
CA ALA A 62 8.60 5.67 -16.18
C ALA A 62 7.22 5.07 -15.84
N SER A 63 7.17 4.10 -14.92
CA SER A 63 5.95 3.37 -14.52
C SER A 63 5.48 3.69 -13.10
N ALA A 64 5.61 4.93 -12.64
CA ALA A 64 5.18 5.35 -11.29
C ALA A 64 3.68 5.63 -11.14
N ALA A 65 2.87 5.37 -12.18
CA ALA A 65 1.44 5.68 -12.20
C ALA A 65 0.67 5.08 -11.00
N SER A 66 0.89 3.80 -10.68
CA SER A 66 0.23 3.15 -9.55
C SER A 66 0.64 3.72 -8.19
N ALA A 67 1.89 4.20 -8.06
CA ALA A 67 2.36 4.89 -6.86
C ALA A 67 1.70 6.26 -6.69
N LEU A 68 1.53 7.02 -7.78
CA LEU A 68 0.79 8.28 -7.78
C LEU A 68 -0.69 8.08 -7.45
N VAL A 69 -1.33 7.04 -8.02
CA VAL A 69 -2.73 6.72 -7.71
C VAL A 69 -2.91 6.39 -6.24
N VAL A 70 -2.11 5.48 -5.67
CA VAL A 70 -2.28 5.14 -4.24
C VAL A 70 -1.99 6.34 -3.34
N ALA A 71 -0.96 7.15 -3.65
CA ALA A 71 -0.68 8.37 -2.91
C ALA A 71 -1.87 9.34 -2.97
N GLY A 72 -2.45 9.54 -4.14
CA GLY A 72 -3.65 10.36 -4.32
C GLY A 72 -4.85 9.84 -3.56
N VAL A 73 -5.15 8.53 -3.66
CA VAL A 73 -6.26 7.89 -2.93
C VAL A 73 -6.10 8.08 -1.42
N VAL A 74 -4.92 7.76 -0.87
CA VAL A 74 -4.65 7.91 0.56
C VAL A 74 -4.70 9.38 0.99
N THR A 75 -4.18 10.30 0.17
CA THR A 75 -4.27 11.74 0.46
C THR A 75 -5.71 12.20 0.52
N LEU A 76 -6.55 11.80 -0.44
CA LEU A 76 -7.97 12.12 -0.44
C LEU A 76 -8.65 11.55 0.80
N THR A 77 -8.45 10.27 1.09
CA THR A 77 -8.98 9.63 2.28
C THR A 77 -8.65 10.40 3.56
N VAL A 78 -7.41 10.82 3.75
CA VAL A 78 -6.96 11.47 4.99
C VAL A 78 -7.37 12.94 5.06
N ARG A 79 -7.35 13.66 3.93
CA ARG A 79 -7.50 15.13 3.93
C ARG A 79 -8.90 15.61 3.55
N LEU A 80 -9.69 14.80 2.86
CA LEU A 80 -11.05 15.14 2.45
C LEU A 80 -11.94 15.47 3.67
N PRO A 81 -11.91 14.70 4.79
CA PRO A 81 -12.68 15.05 5.97
C PRO A 81 -12.38 16.42 6.57
N GLY A 82 -11.12 16.87 6.47
CA GLY A 82 -10.72 18.19 6.94
C GLY A 82 -11.57 19.34 6.36
N LEU A 83 -12.15 19.16 5.17
CA LEU A 83 -12.97 20.19 4.52
C LEU A 83 -14.27 20.48 5.26
N TRP A 84 -14.81 19.51 6.02
CA TRP A 84 -16.03 19.72 6.82
C TRP A 84 -15.78 19.62 8.33
N THR A 85 -14.70 18.97 8.79
CA THR A 85 -14.45 18.80 10.22
C THR A 85 -13.69 19.94 10.88
N ILE A 86 -12.84 20.68 10.14
CA ILE A 86 -12.00 21.76 10.72
C ILE A 86 -12.86 22.89 11.30
N GLY A 87 -14.05 23.11 10.73
CA GLY A 87 -15.00 24.14 11.17
C GLY A 87 -15.91 23.73 12.35
N SER A 88 -15.75 22.54 12.94
CA SER A 88 -16.62 22.11 14.04
C SER A 88 -16.38 22.93 15.32
N ARG A 89 -17.38 22.99 16.21
CA ARG A 89 -17.28 23.75 17.48
C ARG A 89 -16.18 23.19 18.38
N ARG A 90 -15.96 21.87 18.35
CA ARG A 90 -14.82 21.28 19.06
C ARG A 90 -13.48 21.81 18.53
N MET A 91 -13.31 21.95 17.22
CA MET A 91 -12.07 22.51 16.68
C MET A 91 -11.89 23.98 17.05
N GLU A 92 -12.98 24.75 17.16
CA GLU A 92 -12.97 26.15 17.67
C GLU A 92 -12.51 26.23 19.12
N ALA A 93 -12.95 25.29 19.94
CA ALA A 93 -12.59 25.26 21.35
C ALA A 93 -11.11 24.88 21.59
N VAL A 94 -10.50 24.13 20.67
CA VAL A 94 -9.16 23.56 20.85
C VAL A 94 -8.07 24.34 20.10
N TYR A 95 -8.37 24.86 18.90
CA TYR A 95 -7.39 25.47 18.02
C TYR A 95 -7.76 26.91 17.67
N SER A 96 -6.74 27.77 17.51
CA SER A 96 -6.96 29.14 17.07
C SER A 96 -7.48 29.23 15.64
N ASP A 97 -8.23 30.29 15.33
CA ASP A 97 -8.78 30.51 13.99
C ASP A 97 -7.71 30.64 12.91
N GLU A 98 -6.54 31.19 13.26
CA GLU A 98 -5.41 31.26 12.33
C GLU A 98 -4.92 29.84 11.94
N LEU A 99 -4.84 28.92 12.90
CA LEU A 99 -4.43 27.55 12.63
C LEU A 99 -5.44 26.79 11.80
N ARG A 100 -6.71 26.91 12.16
CA ARG A 100 -7.83 26.32 11.41
C ARG A 100 -7.85 26.82 9.97
N SER A 101 -7.69 28.13 9.75
CA SER A 101 -7.64 28.73 8.41
C SER A 101 -6.49 28.17 7.58
N ARG A 102 -5.28 28.11 8.15
CA ARG A 102 -4.11 27.52 7.48
C ARG A 102 -4.31 26.03 7.18
N ALA A 103 -4.89 25.27 8.11
CA ALA A 103 -5.19 23.85 7.94
C ALA A 103 -6.21 23.61 6.83
N LEU A 104 -7.26 24.43 6.77
CA LEU A 104 -8.30 24.34 5.74
C LEU A 104 -7.73 24.64 4.34
N ILE A 105 -6.90 25.67 4.20
CA ILE A 105 -6.18 25.96 2.95
C ILE A 105 -5.30 24.76 2.56
N CYS A 106 -4.52 24.22 3.51
CA CYS A 106 -3.68 23.04 3.25
C CYS A 106 -4.52 21.82 2.83
N ALA A 107 -5.70 21.62 3.42
CA ALA A 107 -6.60 20.52 3.08
C ALA A 107 -7.13 20.66 1.64
N PHE A 108 -7.60 21.84 1.23
CA PHE A 108 -8.02 22.11 -0.15
C PHE A 108 -6.90 21.83 -1.15
N VAL A 109 -5.71 22.34 -0.85
CA VAL A 109 -4.55 22.14 -1.73
C VAL A 109 -4.13 20.68 -1.78
N ALA A 110 -4.18 19.96 -0.65
CA ALA A 110 -3.86 18.55 -0.62
C ALA A 110 -4.87 17.70 -1.43
N VAL A 111 -6.16 18.00 -1.31
CA VAL A 111 -7.23 17.35 -2.09
C VAL A 111 -7.06 17.63 -3.59
N ALA A 112 -6.79 18.88 -3.97
CA ALA A 112 -6.54 19.24 -5.37
C ALA A 112 -5.30 18.54 -5.93
N ALA A 113 -4.20 18.52 -5.18
CA ALA A 113 -2.97 17.81 -5.56
C ALA A 113 -3.21 16.30 -5.69
N ALA A 114 -4.03 15.71 -4.81
CA ALA A 114 -4.39 14.30 -4.86
C ALA A 114 -5.20 13.94 -6.10
N ALA A 115 -6.21 14.75 -6.43
CA ALA A 115 -6.96 14.62 -7.67
C ALA A 115 -6.05 14.74 -8.90
N ALA A 116 -5.14 15.73 -8.90
CA ALA A 116 -4.17 15.92 -9.97
C ALA A 116 -3.24 14.71 -10.13
N MET A 117 -2.77 14.09 -9.04
CA MET A 117 -1.95 12.87 -9.12
C MET A 117 -2.70 11.70 -9.75
N ILE A 118 -3.98 11.49 -9.40
CA ILE A 118 -4.81 10.43 -9.97
C ILE A 118 -5.06 10.68 -11.47
N ILE A 119 -5.39 11.92 -11.83
CA ILE A 119 -5.63 12.32 -13.23
C ILE A 119 -4.34 12.18 -14.05
N ALA A 120 -3.20 12.68 -13.54
CA ALA A 120 -1.91 12.58 -14.21
C ALA A 120 -1.49 11.12 -14.41
N ALA A 121 -1.71 10.26 -13.41
CA ALA A 121 -1.45 8.83 -13.55
C ALA A 121 -2.39 8.15 -14.56
N GLY A 122 -3.64 8.63 -14.69
CA GLY A 122 -4.60 8.19 -15.69
C GLY A 122 -4.21 8.61 -17.11
N ALA A 123 -3.91 9.89 -17.30
CA ALA A 123 -3.54 10.50 -18.59
C ALA A 123 -2.17 10.01 -19.10
N GLY A 124 -1.23 9.72 -18.19
CA GLY A 124 0.10 9.20 -18.51
C GLY A 124 0.14 7.72 -18.86
N ARG A 125 -0.99 7.00 -18.93
CA ARG A 125 -1.02 5.59 -19.34
C ARG A 125 -0.73 5.48 -20.84
N ARG A 126 0.54 5.32 -21.20
CA ARG A 126 0.93 4.89 -22.55
C ARG A 126 0.92 3.36 -22.66
N PRO A 127 0.48 2.78 -23.79
CA PRO A 127 0.76 1.39 -24.10
C PRO A 127 2.28 1.15 -24.10
N PRO A 128 2.75 -0.05 -23.73
CA PRO A 128 4.16 -0.38 -23.88
C PRO A 128 4.55 -0.24 -25.35
N VAL A 129 5.68 0.44 -25.60
CA VAL A 129 6.14 0.79 -26.96
C VAL A 129 6.58 -0.47 -27.70
N ASP A 130 7.22 -1.41 -26.99
CA ASP A 130 7.70 -2.67 -27.53
C ASP A 130 7.54 -3.83 -26.53
N SER A 131 7.55 -5.07 -27.03
CA SER A 131 7.50 -6.30 -26.23
C SER A 131 8.71 -6.48 -25.29
N TYR A 132 9.79 -5.71 -25.50
CA TYR A 132 10.98 -5.67 -24.66
C TYR A 132 10.89 -4.62 -23.53
N GLU A 133 9.86 -3.75 -23.52
CA GLU A 133 9.68 -2.78 -22.43
C GLU A 133 9.38 -3.53 -21.12
N ARG A 134 10.28 -3.39 -20.15
CA ARG A 134 10.21 -4.09 -18.87
C ARG A 134 9.06 -3.55 -18.03
N THR A 135 7.88 -4.16 -18.17
CA THR A 135 6.71 -3.78 -17.37
C THR A 135 6.88 -4.21 -15.91
N PRO A 136 6.30 -3.47 -14.95
CA PRO A 136 6.32 -3.86 -13.54
C PRO A 136 5.74 -5.26 -13.35
N THR A 137 6.55 -6.17 -12.81
CA THR A 137 6.12 -7.52 -12.46
C THR A 137 5.28 -7.49 -11.19
N GLY A 138 4.15 -8.20 -11.21
CA GLY A 138 3.35 -8.42 -10.00
C GLY A 138 4.11 -9.25 -8.94
N PRO A 139 3.57 -9.35 -7.72
CA PRO A 139 4.16 -10.17 -6.67
C PRO A 139 4.27 -11.65 -7.10
N GLY A 140 5.31 -12.33 -6.62
CA GLY A 140 5.44 -13.78 -6.78
C GLY A 140 4.31 -14.54 -6.07
N PRO A 141 4.06 -15.82 -6.39
CA PRO A 141 2.92 -16.57 -5.83
C PRO A 141 2.91 -16.61 -4.30
N GLY A 142 4.04 -16.95 -3.66
CA GLY A 142 4.15 -16.97 -2.19
C GLY A 142 3.98 -15.59 -1.56
N THR A 143 4.62 -14.57 -2.14
CA THR A 143 4.45 -13.17 -1.73
C THR A 143 3.00 -12.72 -1.82
N GLY A 144 2.31 -13.03 -2.93
CA GLY A 144 0.93 -12.64 -3.15
C GLY A 144 -0.03 -13.23 -2.11
N VAL A 145 0.13 -14.53 -1.80
CA VAL A 145 -0.66 -15.22 -0.77
C VAL A 145 -0.37 -14.67 0.62
N LEU A 146 0.91 -14.49 0.98
CA LEU A 146 1.30 -13.95 2.29
C LEU A 146 0.72 -12.54 2.50
N THR A 147 0.87 -11.66 1.51
CA THR A 147 0.30 -10.31 1.56
C THR A 147 -1.22 -10.33 1.61
N PHE A 148 -1.87 -11.21 0.85
CA PHE A 148 -3.33 -11.37 0.89
C PHE A 148 -3.81 -11.74 2.29
N LEU A 149 -3.21 -12.78 2.88
CA LEU A 149 -3.58 -13.26 4.21
C LEU A 149 -3.31 -12.19 5.27
N ALA A 150 -2.10 -11.62 5.29
CA ALA A 150 -1.69 -10.63 6.28
C ALA A 150 -2.58 -9.37 6.23
N LEU A 151 -2.74 -8.75 5.06
CA LEU A 151 -3.51 -7.50 4.94
C LEU A 151 -5.01 -7.73 5.05
N SER A 152 -5.56 -8.79 4.47
CA SER A 152 -7.01 -9.05 4.57
C SER A 152 -7.42 -9.40 6.01
N ALA A 153 -6.61 -10.19 6.71
CA ALA A 153 -6.88 -10.50 8.12
C ALA A 153 -6.70 -9.26 9.01
N ALA A 154 -5.70 -8.40 8.77
CA ALA A 154 -5.57 -7.12 9.47
C ALA A 154 -6.79 -6.21 9.21
N GLY A 155 -7.24 -6.11 7.96
CA GLY A 155 -8.46 -5.38 7.60
C GLY A 155 -9.69 -5.94 8.30
N ALA A 156 -9.85 -7.26 8.37
CA ALA A 156 -10.94 -7.92 9.08
C ALA A 156 -10.92 -7.62 10.58
N VAL A 157 -9.74 -7.61 11.22
CA VAL A 157 -9.60 -7.24 12.64
C VAL A 157 -10.00 -5.77 12.86
N LEU A 158 -9.58 -4.85 11.98
CA LEU A 158 -9.99 -3.44 12.06
C LEU A 158 -11.52 -3.31 11.97
N ILE A 159 -12.16 -3.98 11.01
CA ILE A 159 -13.62 -3.96 10.87
C ILE A 159 -14.33 -4.61 12.06
N ALA A 160 -13.79 -5.69 12.63
CA ALA A 160 -14.36 -6.33 13.81
C ALA A 160 -14.36 -5.37 15.01
N TRP A 161 -13.28 -4.61 15.20
CA TRP A 161 -13.22 -3.56 16.22
C TRP A 161 -14.20 -2.44 15.95
N GLU A 162 -14.36 -1.99 14.70
CA GLU A 162 -15.37 -1.00 14.34
C GLU A 162 -16.79 -1.50 14.66
N ILE A 163 -17.16 -2.72 14.24
CA ILE A 163 -18.47 -3.32 14.57
C ILE A 163 -18.67 -3.38 16.09
N ARG A 164 -17.63 -3.76 16.84
CA ARG A 164 -17.68 -3.79 18.31
C ARG A 164 -17.96 -2.41 18.90
N GLN A 165 -17.31 -1.36 18.40
CA GLN A 165 -17.53 0.03 18.83
C GLN A 165 -18.95 0.49 18.54
N ILE A 166 -19.49 0.18 17.34
CA ILE A 166 -20.88 0.50 16.95
C ILE A 166 -21.89 -0.09 17.92
N VAL A 167 -21.69 -1.36 18.28
CA VAL A 167 -22.60 -2.09 19.18
C VAL A 167 -22.49 -1.58 20.62
N ARG A 168 -21.29 -1.16 21.03
CA ARG A 168 -21.03 -0.69 22.40
C ARG A 168 -21.55 0.72 22.63
N ASP A 169 -21.31 1.62 21.68
CA ASP A 169 -21.49 3.06 21.84
C ASP A 169 -22.21 3.69 20.62
N PRO A 170 -23.47 3.30 20.33
CA PRO A 170 -24.17 3.72 19.11
C PRO A 170 -24.43 5.23 19.02
N GLU A 171 -24.49 5.93 20.15
CA GLU A 171 -24.77 7.37 20.23
C GLU A 171 -23.62 8.24 19.69
N PHE A 172 -22.40 7.70 19.63
CA PHE A 172 -21.21 8.39 19.13
C PHE A 172 -20.91 8.06 17.68
N PHE A 173 -21.62 7.09 17.10
CA PHE A 173 -21.31 6.53 15.80
C PHE A 173 -21.29 7.56 14.65
N PRO A 174 -22.26 8.48 14.51
CA PRO A 174 -22.22 9.45 13.41
C PRO A 174 -20.96 10.33 13.47
N ASP A 175 -20.65 10.84 14.67
CA ASP A 175 -19.49 11.72 14.91
C ASP A 175 -18.16 10.96 14.73
N TRP A 176 -18.13 9.64 14.93
CA TRP A 176 -16.94 8.80 14.77
C TRP A 176 -16.48 8.71 13.30
N TYR A 177 -17.42 8.76 12.36
CA TYR A 177 -17.15 8.65 10.92
C TYR A 177 -17.12 10.00 10.20
N VAL A 178 -18.06 10.88 10.52
CA VAL A 178 -18.17 12.18 9.85
C VAL A 178 -17.40 13.25 10.62
N GLY A 179 -16.92 12.95 11.83
CA GLY A 179 -16.43 13.98 12.75
C GLY A 179 -17.60 14.68 13.44
N GLY A 180 -17.31 15.35 14.54
CA GLY A 180 -18.32 16.03 15.34
C GLY A 180 -17.74 16.52 16.65
N ASP A 181 -18.62 17.07 17.49
CA ASP A 181 -18.18 17.70 18.74
C ASP A 181 -17.79 16.66 19.80
N ARG A 182 -18.27 15.42 19.68
CA ARG A 182 -18.06 14.36 20.67
C ARG A 182 -16.77 13.57 20.49
N VAL A 183 -16.13 13.65 19.32
CA VAL A 183 -14.95 12.84 18.98
C VAL A 183 -13.67 13.66 18.99
N ALA A 184 -12.64 13.18 19.69
CA ALA A 184 -11.32 13.77 19.67
C ALA A 184 -10.63 13.43 18.35
N GLN A 185 -10.17 14.45 17.63
CA GLN A 185 -9.35 14.26 16.43
C GLN A 185 -8.28 15.35 16.32
N TYR A 186 -7.22 15.04 15.60
CA TYR A 186 -6.15 15.99 15.30
C TYR A 186 -6.61 17.00 14.25
N LEU A 187 -6.09 18.22 14.30
CA LEU A 187 -6.49 19.29 13.36
C LEU A 187 -6.31 18.88 11.89
N THR A 188 -5.24 18.15 11.59
CA THR A 188 -4.93 17.68 10.24
C THR A 188 -5.41 16.23 10.00
N GLY A 189 -5.85 15.53 11.04
CA GLY A 189 -6.26 14.13 10.97
C GLY A 189 -7.73 13.97 10.57
N PRO A 190 -8.09 12.85 9.92
CA PRO A 190 -9.47 12.49 9.64
C PRO A 190 -10.18 12.01 10.93
N PRO A 191 -11.52 11.95 10.93
CA PRO A 191 -12.27 11.24 11.96
C PRO A 191 -11.73 9.81 12.13
N PRO A 192 -11.60 9.31 13.38
CA PRO A 192 -10.99 8.01 13.63
C PRO A 192 -11.68 6.84 12.93
N GLY A 193 -13.01 6.75 12.94
CA GLY A 193 -13.75 5.65 12.30
C GLY A 193 -13.62 5.66 10.78
N TRP A 194 -13.64 6.85 10.19
CA TRP A 194 -13.34 7.03 8.77
C TRP A 194 -11.93 6.51 8.44
N ALA A 195 -10.93 6.90 9.23
CA ALA A 195 -9.56 6.45 9.04
C ALA A 195 -9.45 4.93 9.11
N THR A 196 -10.04 4.31 10.13
CA THR A 196 -10.01 2.85 10.35
C THR A 196 -10.65 2.10 9.19
N VAL A 197 -11.87 2.49 8.79
CA VAL A 197 -12.58 1.80 7.70
C VAL A 197 -11.85 1.96 6.37
N MET A 198 -11.34 3.16 6.08
CA MET A 198 -10.60 3.37 4.83
C MET A 198 -9.27 2.63 4.80
N LEU A 199 -8.58 2.52 5.94
CA LEU A 199 -7.41 1.66 6.08
C LEU A 199 -7.77 0.18 5.89
N ALA A 200 -8.86 -0.29 6.49
CA ALA A 200 -9.32 -1.66 6.32
C ALA A 200 -9.65 -1.98 4.85
N LEU A 201 -10.37 -1.09 4.17
CA LEU A 201 -10.67 -1.20 2.74
C LEU A 201 -9.39 -1.21 1.90
N LEU A 202 -8.43 -0.35 2.22
CA LEU A 202 -7.13 -0.31 1.54
C LEU A 202 -6.35 -1.61 1.75
N CYS A 203 -6.34 -2.16 2.96
CA CYS A 203 -5.71 -3.44 3.28
C CYS A 203 -6.36 -4.60 2.51
N VAL A 204 -7.69 -4.70 2.49
CA VAL A 204 -8.43 -5.73 1.77
C VAL A 204 -8.21 -5.60 0.25
N PHE A 205 -8.31 -4.38 -0.29
CA PHE A 205 -8.04 -4.12 -1.71
C PHE A 205 -6.61 -4.53 -2.09
N ALA A 206 -5.61 -4.11 -1.31
CA ALA A 206 -4.23 -4.47 -1.54
C ALA A 206 -3.99 -5.99 -1.44
N GLY A 207 -4.64 -6.64 -0.47
CA GLY A 207 -4.59 -8.08 -0.29
C GLY A 207 -5.16 -8.83 -1.49
N ILE A 208 -6.39 -8.50 -1.90
CA ILE A 208 -7.04 -9.13 -3.07
C ILE A 208 -6.22 -8.89 -4.33
N SER A 209 -5.73 -7.67 -4.55
CA SER A 209 -4.86 -7.34 -5.68
C SER A 209 -3.56 -8.15 -5.67
N ALA A 210 -3.00 -8.43 -4.48
CA ALA A 210 -1.81 -9.27 -4.34
C ALA A 210 -2.08 -10.75 -4.69
N ALA A 211 -3.22 -11.30 -4.24
CA ALA A 211 -3.67 -12.65 -4.63
C ALA A 211 -3.92 -12.75 -6.14
N ALA A 212 -4.52 -11.72 -6.74
CA ALA A 212 -4.72 -11.60 -8.18
C ALA A 212 -3.42 -11.31 -8.96
N ARG A 213 -2.30 -11.08 -8.26
CA ARG A 213 -0.98 -10.73 -8.82
C ARG A 213 -1.04 -9.50 -9.73
N ALA A 214 -1.87 -8.52 -9.37
CA ALA A 214 -2.03 -7.30 -10.12
C ALA A 214 -0.75 -6.44 -10.09
N ARG A 215 -0.45 -5.72 -11.18
CA ARG A 215 0.74 -4.86 -11.28
C ARG A 215 0.76 -3.73 -10.25
N HIS A 216 -0.42 -3.29 -9.80
CA HIS A 216 -0.59 -2.24 -8.79
C HIS A 216 -0.59 -2.79 -7.35
N ALA A 217 -0.55 -4.12 -7.15
CA ALA A 217 -0.62 -4.71 -5.80
C ALA A 217 0.56 -4.29 -4.92
N ARG A 218 1.76 -4.14 -5.50
CA ARG A 218 2.97 -3.75 -4.76
C ARG A 218 2.87 -2.35 -4.14
N PRO A 219 2.63 -1.26 -4.90
CA PRO A 219 2.52 0.07 -4.29
C PRO A 219 1.34 0.17 -3.33
N PHE A 220 0.18 -0.43 -3.67
CA PHE A 220 -0.97 -0.43 -2.76
C PHE A 220 -0.69 -1.18 -1.45
N GLY A 221 -0.09 -2.36 -1.51
CA GLY A 221 0.23 -3.13 -0.31
C GLY A 221 1.34 -2.52 0.53
N LEU A 222 2.37 -1.91 -0.08
CA LEU A 222 3.40 -1.19 0.67
C LEU A 222 2.83 0.01 1.42
N VAL A 223 1.97 0.80 0.78
CA VAL A 223 1.32 1.94 1.43
C VAL A 223 0.32 1.47 2.49
N ALA A 224 -0.50 0.46 2.21
CA ALA A 224 -1.42 -0.12 3.20
C ALA A 224 -0.69 -0.58 4.46
N ALA A 225 0.40 -1.34 4.29
CA ALA A 225 1.21 -1.83 5.39
C ALA A 225 1.93 -0.69 6.13
N ALA A 226 2.44 0.32 5.42
CA ALA A 226 3.05 1.50 6.03
C ALA A 226 2.06 2.31 6.88
N VAL A 227 0.81 2.46 6.44
CA VAL A 227 -0.25 3.16 7.20
C VAL A 227 -0.77 2.32 8.36
N LEU A 228 -0.79 0.99 8.21
CA LEU A 228 -1.17 0.06 9.29
C LEU A 228 -0.15 0.02 10.43
N LEU A 229 1.14 0.10 10.12
CA LEU A 229 2.23 -0.14 11.07
C LEU A 229 2.20 0.76 12.32
N PRO A 230 2.02 2.11 12.22
CA PRO A 230 1.98 2.96 13.40
C PRO A 230 0.89 2.57 14.40
N GLY A 231 -0.30 2.17 13.93
CA GLY A 231 -1.40 1.77 14.82
C GLY A 231 -1.00 0.60 15.72
N GLY A 232 -0.39 -0.43 15.13
CA GLY A 232 0.14 -1.57 15.89
C GLY A 232 1.32 -1.19 16.79
N VAL A 233 2.29 -0.41 16.28
CA VAL A 233 3.47 0.02 17.04
C VAL A 233 3.09 0.84 18.25
N PHE A 234 2.22 1.84 18.09
CA PHE A 234 1.73 2.65 19.20
C PHE A 234 0.84 1.86 20.15
N GLY A 235 0.09 0.88 19.64
CA GLY A 235 -0.52 -0.16 20.43
C GLY A 235 0.49 -0.80 21.37
N VAL A 236 1.53 -1.43 20.84
CA VAL A 236 2.62 -2.11 21.58
C VAL A 236 3.35 -1.18 22.54
N VAL A 237 3.62 0.07 22.17
CA VAL A 237 4.24 1.06 23.07
C VAL A 237 3.39 1.24 24.34
N ARG A 238 2.05 1.33 24.23
CA ARG A 238 1.18 1.39 25.42
C ARG A 238 1.21 0.11 26.24
N ILE A 239 1.23 -1.05 25.57
CA ILE A 239 1.30 -2.37 26.24
C ILE A 239 2.52 -2.42 27.17
N VAL A 240 3.68 -2.01 26.63
CA VAL A 240 4.94 -1.97 27.36
C VAL A 240 4.91 -0.88 28.43
N HIS A 241 4.38 0.30 28.13
CA HIS A 241 4.35 1.41 29.09
C HIS A 241 3.49 1.15 30.32
N TYR A 242 2.41 0.38 30.17
CA TYR A 242 1.48 0.05 31.25
C TYR A 242 1.67 -1.37 31.81
N ASP A 243 2.79 -2.04 31.52
CA ASP A 243 3.12 -3.39 32.01
C ASP A 243 1.98 -4.40 31.81
N MET A 244 1.25 -4.28 30.70
CA MET A 244 0.01 -5.02 30.48
C MET A 244 0.25 -6.51 30.20
N LEU A 245 1.48 -6.88 29.80
CA LEU A 245 1.86 -8.28 29.58
C LEU A 245 2.05 -9.04 30.89
N GLU A 246 2.54 -8.37 31.94
CA GLU A 246 2.75 -9.00 33.25
C GLU A 246 1.41 -9.39 33.90
N HIS A 247 0.38 -8.59 33.65
CA HIS A 247 -0.97 -8.75 34.19
C HIS A 247 -1.96 -9.32 33.17
N PHE A 248 -1.49 -9.93 32.07
CA PHE A 248 -2.32 -10.29 30.92
C PHE A 248 -3.55 -11.13 31.31
N ALA A 249 -3.36 -12.09 32.22
CA ALA A 249 -4.43 -12.98 32.69
C ALA A 249 -5.51 -12.27 33.51
N ASP A 250 -5.15 -11.15 34.15
CA ASP A 250 -6.05 -10.35 35.00
C ASP A 250 -6.83 -9.30 34.20
N LEU A 251 -6.43 -9.05 32.94
CA LEU A 251 -7.10 -8.11 32.06
C LEU A 251 -8.46 -8.64 31.60
N SER A 252 -9.39 -7.72 31.31
CA SER A 252 -10.64 -8.10 30.65
C SER A 252 -10.37 -8.71 29.28
N THR A 253 -11.24 -9.64 28.84
CA THR A 253 -11.12 -10.31 27.53
C THR A 253 -11.02 -9.32 26.38
N GLU A 254 -11.75 -8.20 26.44
CA GLU A 254 -11.68 -7.16 25.43
C GLU A 254 -10.28 -6.53 25.36
N LEU A 255 -9.66 -6.27 26.51
CA LEU A 255 -8.32 -5.72 26.57
C LEU A 255 -7.29 -6.74 26.08
N GLN A 256 -7.38 -8.01 26.49
CA GLN A 256 -6.55 -9.09 25.96
C GLN A 256 -6.59 -9.16 24.43
N LEU A 257 -7.79 -9.12 23.84
CA LEU A 257 -7.97 -9.10 22.38
C LEU A 257 -7.38 -7.84 21.75
N SER A 258 -7.46 -6.68 22.40
CA SER A 258 -6.86 -5.43 21.92
C SER A 258 -5.33 -5.50 21.89
N LEU A 259 -4.72 -6.11 22.91
CA LEU A 259 -3.28 -6.38 22.96
C LEU A 259 -2.85 -7.30 21.82
N LEU A 260 -3.52 -8.45 21.68
CA LEU A 260 -3.24 -9.42 20.63
C LEU A 260 -3.43 -8.82 19.23
N SER A 261 -4.46 -8.01 19.04
CA SER A 261 -4.72 -7.28 17.79
C SER A 261 -3.57 -6.32 17.46
N SER A 262 -3.03 -5.61 18.46
CA SER A 262 -1.92 -4.68 18.27
C SER A 262 -0.66 -5.40 17.78
N PHE A 263 -0.28 -6.50 18.42
CA PHE A 263 0.83 -7.35 17.97
C PHE A 263 0.59 -7.93 16.59
N PHE A 264 -0.61 -8.47 16.35
CA PHE A 264 -0.99 -9.04 15.07
C PHE A 264 -0.87 -8.01 13.94
N GLN A 265 -1.32 -6.77 14.13
CA GLN A 265 -1.20 -5.71 13.14
C GLN A 265 0.26 -5.36 12.83
N VAL A 266 1.14 -5.31 13.84
CA VAL A 266 2.59 -5.12 13.62
C VAL A 266 3.14 -6.26 12.77
N PHE A 267 2.87 -7.51 13.13
CA PHE A 267 3.35 -8.67 12.38
C PHE A 267 2.81 -8.70 10.94
N ALA A 268 1.52 -8.43 10.76
CA ALA A 268 0.89 -8.38 9.44
C ALA A 268 1.48 -7.26 8.56
N ALA A 269 1.67 -6.06 9.12
CA ALA A 269 2.28 -4.94 8.41
C ALA A 269 3.74 -5.26 8.02
N LEU A 270 4.55 -5.77 8.94
CA LEU A 270 5.94 -6.14 8.67
C LEU A 270 6.03 -7.27 7.64
N ALA A 271 5.20 -8.31 7.76
CA ALA A 271 5.15 -9.41 6.80
C ALA A 271 4.82 -8.90 5.39
N ALA A 272 3.81 -8.02 5.25
CA ALA A 272 3.45 -7.42 3.98
C ALA A 272 4.55 -6.50 3.41
N LEU A 273 5.20 -5.68 4.26
CA LEU A 273 6.33 -4.83 3.84
C LEU A 273 7.50 -5.67 3.32
N ILE A 274 7.91 -6.70 4.07
CA ILE A 274 9.02 -7.59 3.69
C ILE A 274 8.68 -8.35 2.41
N ALA A 275 7.48 -8.94 2.34
CA ALA A 275 7.04 -9.71 1.19
C ALA A 275 7.03 -8.87 -0.10
N LEU A 276 6.56 -7.62 -0.02
CA LEU A 276 6.46 -6.71 -1.17
C LEU A 276 7.73 -5.90 -1.42
N ALA A 277 8.68 -5.84 -0.49
CA ALA A 277 9.98 -5.20 -0.70
C ALA A 277 10.83 -5.97 -1.72
N LEU A 278 10.69 -7.30 -1.78
CA LEU A 278 11.44 -8.14 -2.70
C LEU A 278 10.90 -8.05 -4.14
N PRO A 279 11.76 -7.85 -5.16
CA PRO A 279 11.35 -7.92 -6.55
C PRO A 279 10.76 -9.29 -6.89
N GLY A 280 9.60 -9.30 -7.56
CA GLY A 280 9.02 -10.55 -8.07
C GLY A 280 9.90 -11.19 -9.15
N PRO A 281 9.79 -12.51 -9.37
CA PRO A 281 10.53 -13.19 -10.42
C PRO A 281 10.20 -12.57 -11.79
N VAL A 282 11.24 -12.30 -12.58
CA VAL A 282 11.10 -11.80 -13.95
C VAL A 282 10.44 -12.91 -14.78
N ARG A 283 9.22 -12.68 -15.27
CA ARG A 283 8.61 -13.61 -16.24
C ARG A 283 9.44 -13.59 -17.51
N ALA A 284 9.79 -14.77 -18.02
CA ALA A 284 10.47 -14.89 -19.30
C ALA A 284 9.60 -14.29 -20.41
N PRO A 285 10.19 -13.59 -21.40
CA PRO A 285 9.44 -13.13 -22.57
C PRO A 285 8.74 -14.32 -23.25
N GLY A 286 7.44 -14.19 -23.54
CA GLY A 286 6.66 -15.22 -24.24
C GLY A 286 5.86 -16.18 -23.35
N GLN A 287 5.84 -16.02 -22.03
CA GLN A 287 4.99 -16.83 -21.16
C GLN A 287 3.54 -16.32 -21.21
N ASP A 288 2.71 -16.96 -22.03
CA ASP A 288 1.30 -16.62 -22.19
C ASP A 288 0.53 -16.72 -20.86
N PRO A 289 -0.36 -15.78 -20.53
CA PRO A 289 -1.16 -15.81 -19.30
C PRO A 289 -2.06 -17.04 -19.17
N TRP A 290 -2.37 -17.69 -20.31
CA TRP A 290 -3.21 -18.88 -20.41
C TRP A 290 -2.41 -20.18 -20.48
N SER A 291 -1.08 -20.11 -20.57
CA SER A 291 -0.24 -21.29 -20.44
C SER A 291 -0.08 -21.60 -18.95
N GLY A 292 -0.95 -22.49 -18.46
CA GLY A 292 -0.94 -22.99 -17.09
C GLY A 292 0.41 -23.59 -16.73
N SER A 293 1.30 -22.77 -16.18
CA SER A 293 2.54 -23.22 -15.54
C SER A 293 2.24 -23.57 -14.09
N GLY A 294 1.50 -24.66 -13.93
CA GLY A 294 1.53 -25.44 -12.69
C GLY A 294 2.88 -26.18 -12.57
N PRO A 295 3.22 -26.68 -11.37
CA PRO A 295 4.37 -27.57 -11.19
C PRO A 295 4.24 -28.75 -12.17
N GLY A 296 5.30 -28.98 -12.95
CA GLY A 296 5.30 -29.87 -14.11
C GLY A 296 4.64 -31.23 -13.88
N TRP A 297 3.51 -31.44 -14.55
CA TRP A 297 2.92 -32.73 -14.92
C TRP A 297 2.14 -32.61 -16.25
N GLY A 298 2.63 -31.79 -17.18
CA GLY A 298 2.14 -31.78 -18.56
C GLY A 298 2.91 -32.81 -19.38
N PRO A 299 2.27 -33.56 -20.30
CA PRO A 299 2.99 -34.47 -21.17
C PRO A 299 4.03 -33.68 -21.96
N ALA A 300 5.27 -34.20 -22.00
CA ALA A 300 6.34 -33.62 -22.78
C ALA A 300 5.85 -33.33 -24.22
N PRO A 301 6.30 -32.23 -24.86
CA PRO A 301 5.99 -31.99 -26.26
C PRO A 301 6.32 -33.25 -27.04
N ALA A 302 5.31 -33.84 -27.68
CA ALA A 302 5.50 -35.03 -28.49
C ALA A 302 6.52 -34.67 -29.56
N THR A 303 7.71 -35.28 -29.48
CA THR A 303 8.66 -35.30 -30.59
C THR A 303 7.91 -35.81 -31.81
N PRO A 304 7.88 -35.06 -32.94
CA PRO A 304 7.21 -35.52 -34.14
C PRO A 304 7.81 -36.88 -34.56
N PRO A 305 6.98 -37.81 -35.06
CA PRO A 305 7.44 -39.14 -35.41
C PRO A 305 8.57 -39.05 -36.44
N PRO A 306 9.64 -39.84 -36.27
CA PRO A 306 10.74 -39.83 -37.23
C PRO A 306 10.23 -40.30 -38.59
N TYR A 307 10.58 -39.56 -39.64
CA TYR A 307 10.34 -39.97 -41.02
C TYR A 307 10.93 -41.37 -41.24
N PRO A 308 10.24 -42.27 -41.95
CA PRO A 308 10.75 -43.61 -42.23
C PRO A 308 11.95 -43.48 -43.17
N GLY A 309 13.16 -43.63 -42.61
CA GLY A 309 14.39 -43.64 -43.41
C GLY A 309 15.71 -43.35 -42.67
N GLN A 310 15.70 -42.78 -41.46
CA GLN A 310 16.95 -42.49 -40.76
C GLN A 310 17.46 -43.69 -39.95
N ARG A 311 18.49 -44.35 -40.48
CA ARG A 311 19.30 -45.34 -39.76
C ARG A 311 20.13 -44.64 -38.65
N PRO A 312 20.38 -45.28 -37.50
CA PRO A 312 21.13 -44.67 -36.40
C PRO A 312 22.62 -44.61 -36.75
N GLY A 313 23.15 -43.40 -36.93
CA GLY A 313 24.54 -43.16 -37.29
C GLY A 313 25.22 -42.20 -36.32
N TYR A 314 26.33 -42.67 -35.75
CA TYR A 314 27.39 -42.00 -34.98
C TYR A 314 27.41 -40.46 -34.96
N GLY A 315 27.56 -39.91 -33.76
CA GLY A 315 27.60 -38.46 -33.52
C GLY A 315 28.91 -37.78 -33.92
N TYR A 316 28.80 -36.47 -34.15
CA TYR A 316 29.84 -35.44 -33.98
C TYR A 316 29.14 -34.10 -33.64
N PRO A 317 29.81 -33.16 -32.95
CA PRO A 317 29.18 -32.00 -32.32
C PRO A 317 28.85 -30.90 -33.32
N GLN A 318 27.72 -30.24 -33.06
CA GLN A 318 27.16 -29.16 -33.85
C GLN A 318 28.00 -27.89 -33.66
N GLY A 319 28.82 -27.56 -34.67
CA GLY A 319 29.62 -26.35 -34.73
C GLY A 319 29.32 -25.55 -35.99
N GLY A 320 28.79 -24.33 -35.79
CA GLY A 320 29.08 -23.10 -36.53
C GLY A 320 28.91 -23.06 -38.06
N GLY A 321 27.94 -22.24 -38.50
CA GLY A 321 28.06 -21.23 -39.56
C GLY A 321 28.68 -21.61 -40.92
N GLY A 322 27.90 -21.49 -41.99
CA GLY A 322 28.46 -21.47 -43.34
C GLY A 322 27.44 -21.39 -44.46
N PHE A 323 27.56 -20.34 -45.25
CA PHE A 323 26.89 -20.07 -46.52
C PHE A 323 26.81 -21.30 -47.45
N GLY A 324 25.59 -21.69 -47.84
CA GLY A 324 25.36 -22.68 -48.90
C GLY A 324 25.29 -22.04 -50.29
N PRO A 325 25.79 -22.70 -51.35
CA PRO A 325 25.78 -22.19 -52.73
C PRO A 325 24.35 -22.14 -53.32
N PRO A 326 24.09 -21.26 -54.32
CA PRO A 326 22.76 -21.11 -54.92
C PRO A 326 22.35 -22.37 -55.72
N PRO A 327 21.04 -22.69 -55.79
CA PRO A 327 20.55 -23.85 -56.52
C PRO A 327 20.77 -23.72 -58.04
N PRO A 328 21.01 -24.85 -58.76
CA PRO A 328 21.25 -24.83 -60.20
C PRO A 328 19.97 -24.52 -61.02
N PRO A 329 20.10 -23.98 -62.26
CA PRO A 329 18.96 -23.57 -63.07
C PRO A 329 18.16 -24.77 -63.61
N SER A 330 16.84 -24.63 -63.62
CA SER A 330 15.88 -25.57 -64.20
C SER A 330 16.03 -25.71 -65.72
N GLN A 331 16.00 -26.95 -66.20
CA GLN A 331 16.03 -27.31 -67.63
C GLN A 331 14.76 -26.86 -68.37
N PRO A 332 14.85 -26.44 -69.65
CA PRO A 332 13.68 -26.10 -70.47
C PRO A 332 12.92 -27.37 -70.96
N PRO A 333 11.60 -27.27 -71.22
CA PRO A 333 10.77 -28.41 -71.57
C PRO A 333 11.03 -28.95 -72.99
N PRO A 334 10.79 -30.25 -73.26
CA PRO A 334 11.03 -30.87 -74.56
C PRO A 334 10.00 -30.43 -75.60
N GLY A 335 10.47 -30.13 -76.81
CA GLY A 335 9.64 -29.64 -77.91
C GLY A 335 8.67 -30.65 -78.50
N TRP A 336 7.50 -30.12 -78.90
CA TRP A 336 6.70 -30.45 -80.08
C TRP A 336 6.09 -29.14 -80.57
#